data_AF-A0AA50V9H4-F1
#
_entry.id   AF-A0AA50V9H4-F1
#
_cell.length_a   1.000
_cell.length_b   1.000
_cell.length_c   1.000
_cell.angle_alpha   90.00
_cell.angle_beta   90.00
_cell.angle_gamma   90.00
#
_symmetry.space_group_name_H-M   'P 1'
#
loop_
_entity.id
_entity.type
_entity.pdbx_description
1 polymer ?
#
loop_
_entity_poly.entity_id
_entity_poly.type
_entity_poly.pdbx_seq_one_letter_code
_entity_poly.pdbx_strand_id
1 'polypeptide(L)' 'ARDIQKWEYVPLGPFTAKNLGTSISPWIVTIEALRPYITENYPQDSIPFPYLRHDDPFNFDIKLEVDLKR' A
#
# COMPACT_ATOMS: atom_id res chain seq x y z
N ALA A 1 -9.72 13.00 -8.23
CA ALA A 1 -10.62 14.07 -7.77
C ALA A 1 -10.56 14.20 -6.25
N ARG A 2 -9.70 15.08 -5.70
CA ARG A 2 -9.56 15.27 -4.25
C ARG A 2 -10.67 16.15 -3.67
N ASP A 3 -11.14 17.08 -4.47
CA ASP A 3 -12.37 17.86 -4.32
C ASP A 3 -13.59 16.97 -4.04
N ILE A 4 -13.86 16.00 -4.92
CA ILE A 4 -14.97 15.05 -4.76
C ILE A 4 -14.78 14.22 -3.48
N GLN A 5 -13.57 13.72 -3.23
CA GLN A 5 -13.27 12.91 -2.05
C GLN A 5 -13.58 13.68 -0.76
N LYS A 6 -13.16 14.94 -0.68
CA LYS A 6 -13.36 15.79 0.51
C LYS A 6 -14.84 15.98 0.82
N TRP A 7 -15.69 16.05 -0.20
CA TRP A 7 -17.13 16.19 -0.04
C TRP A 7 -17.81 14.89 0.40
N GLU A 8 -17.44 13.75 -0.18
CA GLU A 8 -18.20 12.50 0.00
C GLU A 8 -17.72 11.59 1.15
N TYR A 9 -16.48 11.73 1.64
CA TYR A 9 -15.87 10.67 2.47
C TYR A 9 -16.47 10.51 3.88
N VAL A 10 -17.26 11.47 4.36
CA VAL A 10 -17.91 11.40 5.67
C VAL A 10 -19.37 11.00 5.52
N PRO A 11 -19.85 9.98 6.24
CA PRO A 11 -19.16 9.13 7.22
C PRO A 11 -18.62 7.81 6.64
N LEU A 12 -18.89 7.50 5.36
CA LEU A 12 -18.78 6.14 4.82
C LEU A 12 -17.47 5.83 4.08
N GLY A 13 -16.56 6.79 4.02
CA GLY A 13 -15.29 6.67 3.31
C GLY A 13 -15.37 7.07 1.83
N PRO A 14 -14.22 7.08 1.12
CA PRO A 14 -14.14 7.45 -0.29
C PRO A 14 -14.99 6.55 -1.19
N PHE A 15 -15.63 7.12 -2.22
CA PHE A 15 -16.45 6.38 -3.17
C PHE A 15 -16.15 6.81 -4.61
N THR A 16 -16.89 7.76 -5.17
CA THR A 16 -16.76 8.18 -6.58
C THR A 16 -15.40 8.81 -6.89
N ALA A 17 -14.75 9.40 -5.89
CA ALA A 17 -13.43 9.98 -6.04
C ALA A 17 -12.30 8.96 -6.28
N LYS A 18 -12.56 7.67 -6.07
CA LYS A 18 -11.58 6.57 -6.17
C LYS A 18 -11.96 5.48 -7.16
N ASN A 19 -13.24 5.32 -7.50
CA ASN A 19 -13.70 4.24 -8.38
C ASN A 19 -13.61 4.56 -9.89
N LEU A 20 -13.21 5.77 -10.28
CA LEU A 20 -13.12 6.18 -11.68
C LEU A 20 -12.02 5.43 -12.46
N GLY A 21 -10.87 5.20 -11.82
CA GLY A 21 -9.73 4.59 -12.51
C GLY A 21 -8.56 4.33 -11.58
N THR A 22 -8.12 3.07 -11.55
CA THR A 22 -6.91 2.60 -10.88
C THR A 22 -6.13 1.79 -11.89
N SER A 23 -4.84 2.10 -12.06
CA SER A 23 -3.93 1.38 -12.96
C SER A 23 -2.96 0.53 -12.16
N ILE A 24 -2.65 -0.66 -12.67
CA ILE A 24 -1.62 -1.57 -12.13
C ILE A 24 -0.62 -1.89 -13.24
N SER A 25 0.61 -2.26 -12.86
CA SER A 25 1.58 -2.77 -13.83
C SER A 25 1.09 -4.12 -14.40
N PRO A 26 1.48 -4.47 -15.64
CA PRO A 26 1.05 -5.71 -16.26
C PRO A 26 1.78 -6.95 -15.72
N TRP A 27 2.96 -6.77 -15.10
CA TRP A 27 3.80 -7.87 -14.64
C TRP A 27 3.67 -8.09 -13.15
N ILE A 28 3.29 -9.32 -12.78
CA ILE A 28 3.22 -9.76 -11.39
C ILE A 28 4.61 -10.22 -10.96
N VAL A 29 5.21 -9.51 -10.02
CA VAL A 29 6.43 -9.97 -9.33
C VAL A 29 6.01 -10.88 -8.18
N THR A 30 6.50 -12.12 -8.17
CA THR A 30 6.14 -13.10 -7.15
C THR A 30 6.86 -12.80 -5.82
N ILE A 31 6.28 -13.25 -4.70
CA ILE A 31 6.93 -13.14 -3.39
C ILE A 31 8.26 -13.89 -3.35
N GLU A 32 8.37 -15.02 -4.04
CA GLU A 32 9.64 -15.76 -4.16
C GLU A 32 10.75 -14.89 -4.76
N ALA A 33 10.44 -14.14 -5.82
CA ALA A 33 11.40 -13.25 -6.47
C ALA A 33 11.79 -12.05 -5.57
N LEU A 34 10.94 -11.69 -4.60
CA LEU A 34 11.18 -10.61 -3.65
C LEU A 34 11.95 -11.07 -2.39
N ARG A 35 12.09 -12.37 -2.13
CA ARG A 35 12.78 -12.89 -0.93
C ARG A 35 14.18 -12.31 -0.71
N PRO A 36 15.04 -12.13 -1.72
CA PRO A 36 16.37 -11.55 -1.53
C PRO A 36 16.35 -10.09 -1.04
N TYR A 37 15.19 -9.41 -1.11
CA TYR A 37 15.02 -8.00 -0.77
C TYR A 37 14.23 -7.80 0.54
N ILE A 38 14.04 -8.87 1.33
CA ILE A 38 13.38 -8.79 2.63
C ILE A 38 14.19 -7.91 3.60
N THR A 39 13.49 -7.09 4.38
CA THR A 39 14.04 -6.25 5.44
C THR A 39 13.25 -6.39 6.74
N GLU A 40 13.78 -5.83 7.83
CA GLU A 40 13.14 -5.83 9.14
C GLU A 40 11.74 -5.18 9.11
N ASN A 41 10.83 -5.74 9.90
CA ASN A 41 9.48 -5.18 10.06
C ASN A 41 9.55 -3.80 10.71
N TYR A 42 8.66 -2.90 10.29
CA TYR A 42 8.60 -1.55 10.86
C TYR A 42 8.10 -1.63 12.32
N PRO A 43 8.76 -0.96 13.28
CA PRO A 43 8.37 -1.03 14.68
C PRO A 43 6.95 -0.51 14.87
N GLN A 44 6.13 -1.28 15.58
CA GLN A 44 4.75 -0.92 15.90
C GLN A 44 4.68 -0.41 17.35
N ASP A 45 4.45 0.90 17.51
CA ASP A 45 4.42 1.56 18.83
C ASP A 45 3.26 1.10 19.72
N SER A 46 2.20 0.53 19.14
CA SER A 46 1.12 -0.14 19.86
C SER A 46 1.12 -1.63 19.52
N ILE A 47 1.17 -2.48 20.54
CA ILE A 47 1.13 -3.94 20.34
C ILE A 47 -0.21 -4.31 19.68
N PRO A 48 -0.23 -4.87 18.45
CA PRO A 48 -1.47 -5.24 17.78
C PRO A 48 -2.24 -6.33 18.55
N PHE A 49 -3.48 -6.59 18.17
CA PHE A 49 -4.16 -7.79 18.64
C PHE A 49 -3.38 -9.07 18.27
N PRO A 50 -3.45 -10.14 19.07
CA PRO A 50 -2.62 -11.34 18.84
C PRO A 50 -2.71 -11.92 17.43
N TYR A 51 -3.88 -11.86 16.78
CA TYR A 51 -4.07 -12.39 15.42
C TYR A 51 -3.39 -11.55 14.30
N LEU A 52 -2.88 -10.36 14.63
CA LEU A 52 -2.17 -9.47 13.70
C LEU A 52 -0.65 -9.53 13.89
N ARG A 53 -0.14 -10.35 14.80
CA ARG A 53 1.29 -10.44 15.13
C ARG A 53 1.95 -11.57 14.35
N HIS A 54 3.17 -11.35 13.92
CA HIS A 54 4.05 -12.36 13.33
C HIS A 54 5.51 -12.01 13.61
N ASP A 55 6.36 -13.03 13.65
CA ASP A 55 7.82 -12.87 13.85
C ASP A 55 8.58 -12.86 12.52
N ASP A 56 7.95 -13.31 11.42
CA ASP A 56 8.59 -13.38 10.10
C ASP A 56 8.88 -11.98 9.55
N PRO A 57 10.11 -11.67 9.08
CA PRO A 57 10.38 -10.45 8.35
C PRO A 57 9.59 -10.42 7.03
N PHE A 58 8.77 -9.39 6.83
CA PHE A 58 7.87 -9.28 5.68
C PHE A 58 7.75 -7.85 5.12
N ASN A 59 8.78 -7.03 5.37
CA ASN A 59 9.00 -5.79 4.65
C ASN A 59 9.98 -6.03 3.48
N PHE A 60 9.91 -5.19 2.45
CA PHE A 60 10.73 -5.34 1.25
C PHE A 60 11.40 -4.02 0.86
N ASP A 61 12.68 -4.06 0.50
CA ASP A 61 13.39 -2.94 -0.10
C ASP A 61 13.01 -2.81 -1.58
N ILE A 62 12.11 -1.88 -1.89
CA ILE A 62 11.60 -1.62 -3.25
C ILE A 62 11.75 -0.14 -3.57
N LYS A 63 12.56 0.17 -4.57
CA LYS A 63 12.73 1.54 -5.07
C LYS A 63 11.54 1.92 -5.96
N LEU A 64 10.91 3.04 -5.66
CA LEU A 64 9.75 3.56 -6.39
C LEU A 64 10.03 4.98 -6.88
N GLU A 65 9.67 5.25 -8.14
CA GLU A 65 9.86 6.54 -8.80
C GLU A 65 8.59 6.92 -9.57
N VAL A 66 8.37 8.22 -9.74
CA VAL A 66 7.24 8.78 -10.49
C VAL A 66 7.71 9.96 -11.30
N ASP A 67 7.49 9.89 -12.62
CA ASP A 67 7.79 10.98 -13.55
C ASP A 67 6.51 11.64 -14.08
N LEU A 68 6.62 12.92 -14.40
CA LEU A 68 5.56 13.68 -15.07
C LEU A 68 6.13 14.32 -16.34
N LYS A 69 5.69 13.80 -17.49
CA LYS A 69 5.97 14.44 -18.78
C LYS A 69 5.00 15.59 -18.99
N ARG A 70 5.54 16.80 -19.15
CA ARG A 70 4.78 17.98 -19.54
C ARG A 70 4.63 18.07 -21.04
#